data_AF-A0A2E6LGU5-F1
#
_entry.id   AF-A0A2E6LGU5-F1
#
_cell.length_a   1.000
_cell.length_b   1.000
_cell.length_c   1.000
_cell.angle_alpha   90.00
_cell.angle_beta   90.00
_cell.angle_gamma   90.00
#
_symmetry.space_group_name_H-M   'P 1'
#
loop_
_entity.id
_entity.type
_entity.pdbx_description
1 polymer ?
#
loop_
_entity_poly.entity_id
_entity_poly.type
_entity_poly.pdbx_seq_one_letter_code
_entity_poly.pdbx_strand_id
1 'polypeptide(L)'
;DSDGDGVTDPLDQCANTPNGESVDANGCADSQKDPDNDGISGVNDNCPNTANADQDDSDGDGVGDVCDNCNDVINADQLDSDGDGLGNACDSDDDNDGILDTEDAFPTNPSESIDSDGDGLGDQQDPDADNDGVMDSLDNCVIISNSDQSDFDNDGIGDVCDSDDDNDSYLDEDENSCLSNPRSTSSTPPDLDNDFISDCFDRDIDGDNVDNYKDAFPEDPNEWADNDSDGIGDNADTDDDNDGYTDTIESQCGTDPLSANSVPIDSDGDSTPNCLDQDDDNDSYPDTQDLFPLDPNEWADTDGDSTGDNADSDDDNDGYSDQDEISCQSDPLDANNVPLDFDKDLSPDCIDQDDDNDQCLDSEDDFPLNRLLCKDCDNDGIDNRYEFDSDNDGIGDNQDAFPCDPQEWNDLDNDGIGDNEDQDDNNDSFPDEDLIVSTVLTPNENGLESTWKAINIDKYPYTKVKVYSPDGGLVYESDNYQNDWRGENIRTGNKLPSGPYYYKIVLGGTNGEIREGWLYIFN
;
A
#
# COMPACT_ATOMS: atom_id res chain seq x y z
N ASP A 1 78.21 31.40 -88.23
CA ASP A 1 78.22 30.05 -87.71
C ASP A 1 79.23 30.09 -86.57
N SER A 2 78.74 30.54 -85.43
CA SER A 2 79.56 30.96 -84.28
C SER A 2 79.92 29.77 -83.40
N ASP A 3 79.11 28.72 -83.44
CA ASP A 3 79.24 27.46 -82.72
C ASP A 3 79.62 26.27 -83.62
N GLY A 4 79.55 26.42 -84.94
CA GLY A 4 80.12 25.49 -85.92
C GLY A 4 79.20 24.36 -86.33
N ASP A 5 77.88 24.53 -86.18
CA ASP A 5 76.87 23.51 -86.46
C ASP A 5 76.44 23.43 -87.94
N GLY A 6 76.96 24.34 -88.77
CA GLY A 6 76.68 24.42 -90.19
C GLY A 6 75.58 25.39 -90.57
N VAL A 7 74.93 26.07 -89.62
CA VAL A 7 73.95 27.14 -89.85
C VAL A 7 74.59 28.51 -89.58
N THR A 8 74.39 29.47 -90.50
CA THR A 8 75.00 30.80 -90.33
C THR A 8 74.22 31.62 -89.30
N ASP A 9 74.92 32.32 -88.38
CA ASP A 9 74.34 33.18 -87.31
C ASP A 9 73.06 33.96 -87.64
N PRO A 10 72.85 34.55 -88.84
CA PRO A 10 71.58 35.25 -89.13
C PRO A 10 70.35 34.35 -89.31
N LEU A 11 70.56 33.04 -89.51
CA LEU A 11 69.53 32.01 -89.73
C LEU A 11 69.48 30.98 -88.60
N ASP A 12 70.51 30.97 -87.76
CA ASP A 12 70.64 30.11 -86.59
C ASP A 12 69.82 30.68 -85.43
N GLN A 13 68.86 29.89 -84.95
CA GLN A 13 67.97 30.22 -83.84
C GLN A 13 68.43 29.57 -82.51
N CYS A 14 69.41 28.67 -82.55
CA CYS A 14 69.84 27.82 -81.44
C CYS A 14 71.34 27.93 -81.19
N ALA A 15 71.76 29.08 -80.68
CA ALA A 15 73.19 29.33 -80.43
C ALA A 15 73.82 28.36 -79.41
N ASN A 16 75.06 27.94 -79.70
CA ASN A 16 75.89 27.00 -78.95
C ASN A 16 75.46 25.53 -79.06
N THR A 17 75.04 25.09 -80.24
CA THR A 17 74.75 23.69 -80.53
C THR A 17 75.91 22.76 -80.10
N PRO A 18 75.62 21.68 -79.34
CA PRO A 18 76.63 20.71 -78.93
C PRO A 18 77.38 20.10 -80.13
N ASN A 19 78.71 20.09 -80.03
CA ASN A 19 79.56 19.72 -81.15
C ASN A 19 79.40 18.22 -81.50
N GLY A 20 78.90 17.93 -82.70
CA GLY A 20 78.69 16.57 -83.21
C GLY A 20 77.23 16.15 -83.31
N GLU A 21 76.29 16.96 -82.84
CA GLU A 21 74.86 16.72 -83.02
C GLU A 21 74.36 17.17 -84.39
N SER A 22 73.31 16.51 -84.90
CA SER A 22 72.64 16.92 -86.13
C SER A 22 71.58 17.97 -85.82
N VAL A 23 71.63 19.08 -86.54
CA VAL A 23 70.67 20.19 -86.39
C VAL A 23 69.61 20.18 -87.48
N ASP A 24 68.45 20.75 -87.15
CA ASP A 24 67.40 21.04 -88.12
C ASP A 24 67.71 22.30 -88.96
N ALA A 25 66.74 22.72 -89.79
CA ALA A 25 66.92 23.86 -90.67
C ALA A 25 67.11 25.21 -89.95
N ASN A 26 66.78 25.29 -88.65
CA ASN A 26 66.94 26.47 -87.81
C ASN A 26 68.23 26.41 -86.97
N GLY A 27 69.06 25.38 -87.13
CA GLY A 27 70.28 25.20 -86.32
C GLY A 27 70.04 24.50 -84.98
N CYS A 28 68.85 23.92 -84.74
CA CYS A 28 68.54 23.30 -83.45
C CYS A 28 68.75 21.78 -83.49
N ALA A 29 69.57 21.25 -82.59
CA ALA A 29 69.66 19.81 -82.36
C ALA A 29 68.46 19.30 -81.53
N ASP A 30 68.18 18.00 -81.57
CA ASP A 30 67.09 17.41 -80.77
C ASP A 30 67.30 17.63 -79.26
N SER A 31 68.55 17.73 -78.79
CA SER A 31 68.89 18.10 -77.41
C SER A 31 68.51 19.54 -77.02
N GLN A 32 68.30 20.42 -78.01
CA GLN A 32 67.96 21.83 -77.84
C GLN A 32 66.48 22.12 -78.16
N LYS A 33 65.69 21.10 -78.53
CA LYS A 33 64.27 21.27 -78.82
C LYS A 33 63.46 21.14 -77.53
N ASP A 34 62.54 22.07 -77.39
CA ASP A 34 61.56 22.20 -76.32
C ASP A 34 60.17 22.34 -76.98
N PRO A 35 59.52 21.23 -77.33
CA PRO A 35 58.28 21.25 -78.12
C PRO A 35 57.08 21.88 -77.38
N ASP A 36 57.02 21.71 -76.06
CA ASP A 36 55.92 22.19 -75.22
C ASP A 36 56.19 23.54 -74.53
N ASN A 37 57.42 24.04 -74.64
CA ASN A 37 57.90 25.33 -74.13
C ASN A 37 57.88 25.45 -72.61
N ASP A 38 58.25 24.38 -71.91
CA ASP A 38 58.36 24.36 -70.46
C ASP A 38 59.74 24.79 -69.92
N GLY A 39 60.74 24.88 -70.82
CA GLY A 39 62.10 25.29 -70.52
C GLY A 39 63.10 24.14 -70.32
N ILE A 40 62.67 22.88 -70.48
CA ILE A 40 63.50 21.68 -70.51
C ILE A 40 63.58 21.20 -71.97
N SER A 41 64.62 20.44 -72.33
CA SER A 41 64.85 20.12 -73.75
C SER A 41 65.47 18.75 -73.95
N GLY A 42 65.05 18.11 -75.05
CA GLY A 42 65.60 16.87 -75.55
C GLY A 42 65.51 15.72 -74.55
N VAL A 43 66.60 14.97 -74.39
CA VAL A 43 66.65 13.75 -73.57
C VAL A 43 66.60 13.98 -72.06
N ASN A 44 66.66 15.24 -71.62
CA ASN A 44 66.51 15.59 -70.22
C ASN A 44 65.05 15.92 -69.86
N ASP A 45 64.15 15.88 -70.84
CA ASP A 45 62.73 16.10 -70.68
C ASP A 45 62.02 14.74 -70.57
N ASN A 46 61.51 14.42 -69.39
CA ASN A 46 60.76 13.18 -69.13
C ASN A 46 59.29 13.24 -69.62
N CYS A 47 58.83 14.41 -70.10
CA CYS A 47 57.56 14.56 -70.81
C CYS A 47 57.71 15.43 -72.07
N PRO A 48 58.34 14.93 -73.16
CA PRO A 48 58.75 15.74 -74.32
C PRO A 48 57.67 16.54 -75.08
N ASN A 49 56.39 16.34 -74.75
CA ASN A 49 55.25 17.00 -75.39
C ASN A 49 54.23 17.57 -74.39
N THR A 50 54.50 17.48 -73.08
CA THR A 50 53.60 17.92 -72.02
C THR A 50 54.41 18.69 -70.97
N ALA A 51 54.23 20.00 -70.97
CA ALA A 51 55.04 20.92 -70.16
C ALA A 51 55.07 20.57 -68.66
N ASN A 52 56.26 20.27 -68.13
CA ASN A 52 56.57 20.01 -66.72
C ASN A 52 57.99 20.48 -66.34
N ALA A 53 58.13 21.79 -66.19
CA ALA A 53 59.42 22.41 -65.85
C ALA A 53 60.06 21.93 -64.52
N ASP A 54 59.28 21.27 -63.65
CA ASP A 54 59.74 20.64 -62.41
C ASP A 54 60.39 19.26 -62.65
N GLN A 55 60.01 18.57 -63.74
CA GLN A 55 60.51 17.25 -64.13
C GLN A 55 60.32 16.21 -63.02
N ASP A 56 59.19 16.34 -62.30
CA ASP A 56 58.81 15.36 -61.30
C ASP A 56 58.54 14.00 -61.98
N ASP A 57 59.05 12.94 -61.37
CA ASP A 57 59.03 11.53 -61.78
C ASP A 57 59.06 10.74 -60.47
N SER A 58 57.86 10.45 -59.98
CA SER A 58 57.62 9.96 -58.63
C SER A 58 58.02 8.50 -58.46
N ASP A 59 57.94 7.70 -59.51
CA ASP A 59 58.21 6.27 -59.49
C ASP A 59 59.58 5.88 -60.12
N GLY A 60 60.21 6.78 -60.88
CA GLY A 60 61.54 6.66 -61.45
C GLY A 60 61.61 5.81 -62.71
N ASP A 61 60.53 5.70 -63.48
CA ASP A 61 60.48 4.88 -64.69
C ASP A 61 61.02 5.59 -65.96
N GLY A 62 61.15 6.92 -65.89
CA GLY A 62 61.65 7.77 -66.96
C GLY A 62 60.58 8.50 -67.76
N VAL A 63 59.30 8.34 -67.41
CA VAL A 63 58.15 9.14 -67.83
C VAL A 63 57.80 10.11 -66.70
N GLY A 64 57.55 11.39 -67.00
CA GLY A 64 57.25 12.37 -65.94
C GLY A 64 55.80 12.32 -65.47
N ASP A 65 55.56 12.72 -64.20
CA ASP A 65 54.25 12.65 -63.52
C ASP A 65 53.07 13.29 -64.30
N VAL A 66 53.33 14.23 -65.21
CA VAL A 66 52.28 14.91 -65.99
C VAL A 66 51.85 14.17 -67.25
N CYS A 67 52.67 13.22 -67.71
CA CYS A 67 52.44 12.43 -68.92
C CYS A 67 52.53 10.92 -68.67
N ASP A 68 52.69 10.54 -67.40
CA ASP A 68 52.63 9.18 -66.92
C ASP A 68 51.16 8.78 -66.68
N ASN A 69 50.73 7.63 -67.21
CA ASN A 69 49.41 7.06 -66.94
C ASN A 69 49.39 6.20 -65.66
N CYS A 70 50.53 6.03 -64.97
CA CYS A 70 50.67 5.38 -63.68
C CYS A 70 51.72 6.04 -62.78
N ASN A 71 51.50 7.29 -62.37
CA ASN A 71 52.41 8.15 -61.60
C ASN A 71 53.19 7.54 -60.40
N ASP A 72 52.69 6.46 -59.81
CA ASP A 72 53.28 5.82 -58.63
C ASP A 72 53.78 4.38 -58.92
N VAL A 73 53.69 3.88 -60.17
CA VAL A 73 53.95 2.49 -60.55
C VAL A 73 54.70 2.40 -61.88
N ILE A 74 55.97 1.96 -61.78
CA ILE A 74 56.91 1.86 -62.92
C ILE A 74 56.30 1.13 -64.12
N ASN A 75 56.05 1.86 -65.21
CA ASN A 75 55.49 1.34 -66.45
C ASN A 75 55.95 2.14 -67.69
N ALA A 76 57.26 2.13 -67.93
CA ALA A 76 57.88 2.91 -69.02
C ALA A 76 57.37 2.61 -70.45
N ASP A 77 56.58 1.54 -70.65
CA ASP A 77 55.89 1.26 -71.91
C ASP A 77 54.55 1.98 -72.07
N GLN A 78 54.00 2.49 -70.96
CA GLN A 78 52.75 3.26 -70.86
C GLN A 78 51.61 2.52 -71.54
N LEU A 79 51.59 1.19 -71.42
CA LEU A 79 50.52 0.36 -71.97
C LEU A 79 49.20 0.71 -71.26
N ASP A 80 48.17 0.92 -72.05
CA ASP A 80 46.80 1.25 -71.66
C ASP A 80 45.91 0.53 -72.69
N SER A 81 45.39 -0.63 -72.30
CA SER A 81 44.78 -1.60 -73.21
C SER A 81 43.32 -1.26 -73.56
N ASP A 82 42.62 -0.55 -72.69
CA ASP A 82 41.25 -0.06 -72.92
C ASP A 82 41.17 1.42 -73.36
N GLY A 83 42.24 2.19 -73.15
CA GLY A 83 42.32 3.60 -73.49
C GLY A 83 41.57 4.54 -72.54
N ASP A 84 41.37 4.15 -71.28
CA ASP A 84 40.63 4.95 -70.29
C ASP A 84 41.50 6.05 -69.63
N GLY A 85 42.82 5.94 -69.80
CA GLY A 85 43.82 6.87 -69.30
C GLY A 85 44.57 6.42 -68.06
N LEU A 86 44.25 5.27 -67.48
CA LEU A 86 45.09 4.54 -66.53
C LEU A 86 45.93 3.52 -67.29
N GLY A 87 47.19 3.36 -66.92
CA GLY A 87 48.03 2.33 -67.53
C GLY A 87 47.78 0.97 -66.91
N ASN A 88 48.02 -0.11 -67.66
CA ASN A 88 47.83 -1.49 -67.21
C ASN A 88 48.58 -1.87 -65.92
N ALA A 89 49.59 -1.09 -65.53
CA ALA A 89 50.34 -1.34 -64.30
C ALA A 89 49.62 -0.85 -63.04
N CYS A 90 48.67 0.06 -63.18
CA CYS A 90 47.94 0.71 -62.10
C CYS A 90 46.42 0.74 -62.30
N ASP A 91 45.94 0.32 -63.47
CA ASP A 91 44.58 -0.12 -63.64
C ASP A 91 44.37 -1.46 -62.90
N SER A 92 43.13 -1.69 -62.49
CA SER A 92 42.69 -2.94 -61.87
C SER A 92 41.78 -3.77 -62.79
N ASP A 93 41.41 -3.20 -63.94
CA ASP A 93 40.55 -3.78 -64.97
C ASP A 93 41.10 -3.30 -66.33
N ASP A 94 42.15 -3.97 -66.79
CA ASP A 94 43.01 -3.59 -67.91
C ASP A 94 42.29 -3.53 -69.28
N ASP A 95 41.09 -4.10 -69.40
CA ASP A 95 40.27 -4.05 -70.61
C ASP A 95 38.86 -3.45 -70.42
N ASN A 96 38.53 -3.05 -69.19
CA ASN A 96 37.30 -2.37 -68.80
C ASN A 96 36.02 -3.19 -69.13
N ASP A 97 36.07 -4.52 -69.02
CA ASP A 97 34.92 -5.41 -69.19
C ASP A 97 34.06 -5.54 -67.90
N GLY A 98 34.60 -5.08 -66.77
CA GLY A 98 33.96 -5.06 -65.46
C GLY A 98 34.41 -6.18 -64.51
N ILE A 99 35.31 -7.06 -64.94
CA ILE A 99 35.97 -8.08 -64.11
C ILE A 99 37.39 -7.61 -63.80
N LEU A 100 37.79 -7.68 -62.52
CA LEU A 100 39.14 -7.26 -62.13
C LEU A 100 40.18 -8.22 -62.68
N ASP A 101 41.37 -7.74 -63.05
CA ASP A 101 42.47 -8.56 -63.61
C ASP A 101 42.84 -9.77 -62.75
N THR A 102 42.61 -9.69 -61.44
CA THR A 102 42.90 -10.78 -60.50
C THR A 102 41.90 -11.93 -60.57
N GLU A 103 40.69 -11.66 -61.06
CA GLU A 103 39.60 -12.62 -61.26
C GLU A 103 39.33 -12.87 -62.75
N ASP A 104 40.09 -12.23 -63.64
CA ASP A 104 39.96 -12.34 -65.09
C ASP A 104 41.01 -13.30 -65.68
N ALA A 105 40.56 -14.32 -66.40
CA ALA A 105 41.45 -15.27 -67.08
C ALA A 105 42.19 -14.65 -68.30
N PHE A 106 41.63 -13.59 -68.89
CA PHE A 106 42.16 -12.84 -70.02
C PHE A 106 42.12 -11.31 -69.79
N PRO A 107 42.93 -10.76 -68.85
CA PRO A 107 42.84 -9.36 -68.40
C PRO A 107 43.02 -8.25 -69.44
N THR A 108 43.28 -8.56 -70.71
CA THR A 108 43.50 -7.54 -71.77
C THR A 108 42.58 -7.75 -72.97
N ASN A 109 41.60 -8.63 -72.83
CA ASN A 109 40.65 -9.00 -73.85
C ASN A 109 39.22 -8.80 -73.34
N PRO A 110 38.56 -7.69 -73.69
CA PRO A 110 37.27 -7.30 -73.11
C PRO A 110 36.08 -8.13 -73.63
N SER A 111 36.37 -9.26 -74.27
CA SER A 111 35.41 -10.21 -74.81
C SER A 111 35.58 -11.59 -74.22
N GLU A 112 36.47 -11.82 -73.25
CA GLU A 112 36.65 -13.09 -72.56
C GLU A 112 37.14 -12.83 -71.15
N SER A 113 36.51 -13.42 -70.14
CA SER A 113 36.97 -13.29 -68.74
C SER A 113 37.03 -14.62 -67.99
N ILE A 114 36.49 -15.69 -68.57
CA ILE A 114 36.38 -17.02 -67.95
C ILE A 114 37.03 -18.06 -68.88
N ASP A 115 37.78 -18.98 -68.27
CA ASP A 115 38.41 -20.16 -68.87
C ASP A 115 38.09 -21.36 -67.95
N SER A 116 36.92 -21.98 -68.19
CA SER A 116 36.32 -22.95 -67.27
C SER A 116 37.12 -24.26 -67.18
N ASP A 117 37.78 -24.68 -68.26
CA ASP A 117 38.63 -25.89 -68.28
C ASP A 117 40.14 -25.61 -68.13
N GLY A 118 40.56 -24.35 -68.22
CA GLY A 118 41.93 -23.91 -68.05
C GLY A 118 42.85 -24.24 -69.23
N ASP A 119 42.31 -24.45 -70.44
CA ASP A 119 43.10 -24.80 -71.63
C ASP A 119 43.74 -23.58 -72.32
N GLY A 120 43.34 -22.37 -71.92
CA GLY A 120 43.80 -21.09 -72.42
C GLY A 120 42.99 -20.53 -73.59
N LEU A 121 41.85 -21.11 -73.93
CA LEU A 121 40.78 -20.51 -74.73
C LEU A 121 39.68 -19.99 -73.79
N GLY A 122 39.16 -18.80 -74.08
CA GLY A 122 38.04 -18.26 -73.29
C GLY A 122 36.73 -18.96 -73.65
N ASP A 123 35.83 -19.07 -72.67
CA ASP A 123 34.57 -19.81 -72.79
C ASP A 123 33.70 -19.35 -73.98
N GLN A 124 33.78 -18.10 -74.44
CA GLN A 124 32.98 -17.66 -75.60
C GLN A 124 33.56 -18.12 -76.95
N GLN A 125 34.81 -18.60 -76.97
CA GLN A 125 35.51 -19.10 -78.15
C GLN A 125 35.82 -20.60 -78.10
N ASP A 126 35.76 -21.22 -76.92
CA ASP A 126 35.88 -22.66 -76.76
C ASP A 126 34.60 -23.37 -77.25
N PRO A 127 34.68 -24.42 -78.09
CA PRO A 127 33.53 -25.25 -78.45
C PRO A 127 33.06 -26.29 -77.41
N ASP A 128 33.83 -26.47 -76.33
CA ASP A 128 33.64 -27.43 -75.22
C ASP A 128 34.25 -26.80 -73.95
N ALA A 129 33.62 -25.73 -73.46
CA ALA A 129 34.23 -24.79 -72.49
C ALA A 129 34.61 -25.42 -71.13
N ASP A 130 33.97 -26.51 -70.72
CA ASP A 130 34.30 -27.24 -69.49
C ASP A 130 35.00 -28.59 -69.71
N ASN A 131 35.21 -28.97 -70.97
CA ASN A 131 35.91 -30.17 -71.43
C ASN A 131 35.35 -31.48 -70.86
N ASP A 132 34.04 -31.54 -70.64
CA ASP A 132 33.35 -32.73 -70.17
C ASP A 132 33.10 -33.76 -71.29
N GLY A 133 33.34 -33.36 -72.54
CA GLY A 133 33.18 -34.15 -73.76
C GLY A 133 31.83 -33.97 -74.48
N VAL A 134 31.00 -33.01 -74.04
CA VAL A 134 29.75 -32.57 -74.65
C VAL A 134 29.96 -31.13 -75.14
N MET A 135 29.94 -30.93 -76.47
CA MET A 135 30.11 -29.58 -77.01
C MET A 135 28.98 -28.64 -76.57
N ASP A 136 29.28 -27.36 -76.27
CA ASP A 136 28.36 -26.37 -75.68
C ASP A 136 26.98 -26.34 -76.35
N SER A 137 26.94 -26.53 -77.67
CA SER A 137 25.69 -26.55 -78.46
C SER A 137 24.69 -27.66 -78.09
N LEU A 138 25.13 -28.65 -77.32
CA LEU A 138 24.37 -29.80 -76.84
C LEU A 138 24.45 -29.97 -75.32
N ASP A 139 25.20 -29.09 -74.64
CA ASP A 139 25.50 -29.16 -73.23
C ASP A 139 24.45 -28.39 -72.42
N ASN A 140 23.84 -29.04 -71.43
CA ASN A 140 22.90 -28.41 -70.51
C ASN A 140 23.58 -27.69 -69.33
N CYS A 141 24.91 -27.81 -69.17
CA CYS A 141 25.73 -27.06 -68.22
C CYS A 141 27.08 -26.62 -68.83
N VAL A 142 27.04 -25.78 -69.88
CA VAL A 142 28.18 -25.31 -70.71
C VAL A 142 29.52 -25.02 -70.01
N ILE A 143 29.50 -24.59 -68.75
CA ILE A 143 30.70 -24.18 -67.99
C ILE A 143 30.98 -25.06 -66.75
N ILE A 144 30.18 -26.12 -66.52
CA ILE A 144 30.29 -27.00 -65.36
C ILE A 144 30.20 -28.46 -65.80
N SER A 145 31.36 -29.13 -65.75
CA SER A 145 31.53 -30.49 -66.26
C SER A 145 30.48 -31.49 -65.77
N ASN A 146 29.66 -32.02 -66.69
CA ASN A 146 28.58 -32.96 -66.42
C ASN A 146 28.34 -33.94 -67.58
N SER A 147 29.34 -34.80 -67.86
CA SER A 147 29.31 -35.71 -69.02
C SER A 147 28.11 -36.65 -69.12
N ASP A 148 27.30 -36.80 -68.07
CA ASP A 148 26.08 -37.59 -68.05
C ASP A 148 24.82 -36.83 -68.49
N GLN A 149 24.88 -35.49 -68.53
CA GLN A 149 23.82 -34.58 -69.00
C GLN A 149 22.48 -34.89 -68.33
N SER A 150 22.53 -35.13 -67.02
CA SER A 150 21.33 -35.35 -66.23
C SER A 150 20.55 -34.03 -66.13
N ASP A 151 19.23 -34.12 -66.25
CA ASP A 151 18.27 -33.02 -66.28
C ASP A 151 16.94 -33.61 -65.81
N PHE A 152 16.67 -33.51 -64.51
CA PHE A 152 15.62 -34.26 -63.84
C PHE A 152 14.23 -33.73 -64.21
N ASP A 153 14.05 -32.43 -64.29
CA ASP A 153 12.78 -31.76 -64.62
C ASP A 153 12.56 -31.53 -66.13
N ASN A 154 13.61 -31.64 -66.94
CA ASN A 154 13.64 -31.42 -68.39
C ASN A 154 13.40 -29.95 -68.81
N ASP A 155 13.89 -28.99 -68.03
CA ASP A 155 13.81 -27.57 -68.35
C ASP A 155 14.92 -27.08 -69.32
N GLY A 156 15.98 -27.89 -69.45
CA GLY A 156 17.13 -27.66 -70.31
C GLY A 156 18.38 -27.14 -69.61
N ILE A 157 18.33 -26.95 -68.29
CA ILE A 157 19.45 -26.76 -67.38
C ILE A 157 19.79 -28.14 -66.77
N GLY A 158 21.07 -28.48 -66.63
CA GLY A 158 21.46 -29.78 -66.09
C GLY A 158 21.52 -29.82 -64.57
N ASP A 159 21.34 -31.00 -63.97
CA ASP A 159 21.25 -31.21 -62.51
C ASP A 159 22.45 -30.68 -61.68
N VAL A 160 23.57 -30.32 -62.32
CA VAL A 160 24.75 -29.78 -61.61
C VAL A 160 24.82 -28.25 -61.62
N CYS A 161 24.06 -27.63 -62.51
CA CYS A 161 24.00 -26.18 -62.71
C CYS A 161 22.57 -25.63 -62.56
N ASP A 162 21.60 -26.51 -62.30
CA ASP A 162 20.29 -26.14 -61.81
C ASP A 162 20.33 -25.91 -60.29
N SER A 163 19.56 -24.94 -59.83
CA SER A 163 19.39 -24.63 -58.41
C SER A 163 18.13 -25.26 -57.81
N ASP A 164 17.23 -25.78 -58.65
CA ASP A 164 15.98 -26.45 -58.29
C ASP A 164 15.78 -27.62 -59.26
N ASP A 165 16.47 -28.74 -59.00
CA ASP A 165 16.58 -29.93 -59.85
C ASP A 165 15.20 -30.51 -60.27
N ASP A 166 14.13 -30.25 -59.51
CA ASP A 166 12.79 -30.78 -59.77
C ASP A 166 11.68 -29.76 -60.02
N ASN A 167 12.02 -28.47 -59.95
CA ASN A 167 11.16 -27.33 -60.20
C ASN A 167 9.92 -27.26 -59.28
N ASP A 168 10.06 -27.68 -58.03
CA ASP A 168 9.01 -27.60 -57.00
C ASP A 168 9.00 -26.32 -56.16
N SER A 169 9.87 -25.36 -56.51
CA SER A 169 10.06 -24.03 -55.91
C SER A 169 10.87 -24.00 -54.61
N TYR A 170 11.42 -25.14 -54.17
CA TYR A 170 12.42 -25.18 -53.12
C TYR A 170 13.81 -25.36 -53.73
N LEU A 171 14.79 -24.60 -53.25
CA LEU A 171 16.15 -24.74 -53.75
C LEU A 171 16.77 -26.05 -53.26
N ASP A 172 17.61 -26.66 -54.09
CA ASP A 172 18.37 -27.88 -53.77
C ASP A 172 19.13 -27.75 -52.43
N GLU A 173 19.69 -26.58 -52.17
CA GLU A 173 20.43 -26.30 -50.93
C GLU A 173 19.52 -26.29 -49.70
N ASP A 174 18.31 -25.77 -49.85
CA ASP A 174 17.30 -25.72 -48.79
C ASP A 174 16.78 -27.12 -48.51
N GLU A 175 16.46 -27.87 -49.56
CA GLU A 175 15.96 -29.22 -49.43
C GLU A 175 16.94 -30.18 -48.76
N ASN A 176 18.21 -30.13 -49.18
CA ASN A 176 19.27 -30.90 -48.54
C ASN A 176 19.42 -30.54 -47.06
N SER A 177 19.24 -29.27 -46.72
CA SER A 177 19.30 -28.77 -45.34
C SER A 177 18.10 -29.22 -44.50
N CYS A 178 16.93 -29.36 -45.14
CA CYS A 178 15.66 -29.70 -44.51
C CYS A 178 15.27 -31.18 -44.67
N LEU A 179 16.21 -31.99 -45.17
CA LEU A 179 16.09 -33.44 -45.33
C LEU A 179 14.99 -33.88 -46.30
N SER A 180 14.62 -33.01 -47.24
CA SER A 180 13.84 -33.35 -48.43
C SER A 180 14.75 -33.83 -49.57
N ASN A 181 14.17 -34.10 -50.74
CA ASN A 181 14.88 -34.73 -51.84
C ASN A 181 14.79 -33.83 -53.08
N PRO A 182 15.90 -33.17 -53.46
CA PRO A 182 15.99 -32.24 -54.61
C PRO A 182 15.54 -32.78 -55.96
N ARG A 183 15.35 -34.10 -56.05
CA ARG A 183 14.95 -34.81 -57.28
C ARG A 183 13.61 -35.50 -57.09
N SER A 184 12.67 -34.83 -56.45
CA SER A 184 11.32 -35.32 -56.21
C SER A 184 10.37 -34.19 -55.77
N THR A 185 9.64 -33.62 -56.74
CA THR A 185 8.46 -32.74 -56.54
C THR A 185 7.39 -33.15 -55.53
N SER A 186 7.43 -34.39 -55.03
CA SER A 186 6.54 -34.90 -53.98
C SER A 186 7.16 -34.92 -52.59
N SER A 187 8.40 -34.43 -52.47
CA SER A 187 9.23 -34.47 -51.29
C SER A 187 9.66 -33.05 -50.94
N THR A 188 8.72 -32.15 -50.68
CA THR A 188 9.04 -30.79 -50.25
C THR A 188 9.49 -30.75 -48.79
N PRO A 189 10.26 -29.74 -48.37
CA PRO A 189 10.42 -29.39 -46.97
C PRO A 189 9.06 -29.16 -46.27
N PRO A 190 8.97 -29.36 -44.95
CA PRO A 190 7.87 -28.83 -44.15
C PRO A 190 7.78 -27.30 -44.28
N ASP A 191 6.56 -26.80 -44.42
CA ASP A 191 6.19 -25.39 -44.54
C ASP A 191 4.79 -25.26 -43.92
N LEU A 192 4.74 -24.89 -42.66
CA LEU A 192 3.52 -24.93 -41.84
C LEU A 192 2.55 -23.79 -42.20
N ASP A 193 3.04 -22.58 -42.47
CA ASP A 193 2.22 -21.42 -42.82
C ASP A 193 1.99 -21.26 -44.34
N ASN A 194 2.74 -21.99 -45.16
CA ASN A 194 2.70 -21.99 -46.63
C ASN A 194 3.19 -20.68 -47.26
N ASP A 195 4.18 -20.02 -46.66
CA ASP A 195 4.81 -18.80 -47.20
C ASP A 195 6.00 -19.06 -48.15
N PHE A 196 6.32 -20.34 -48.40
CA PHE A 196 7.45 -20.84 -49.19
C PHE A 196 8.82 -20.69 -48.52
N ILE A 197 8.86 -20.41 -47.23
CA ILE A 197 10.04 -20.55 -46.39
C ILE A 197 9.87 -21.83 -45.59
N SER A 198 10.76 -22.78 -45.80
CA SER A 198 10.68 -24.06 -45.09
C SER A 198 10.87 -23.88 -43.58
N ASP A 199 10.18 -24.69 -42.75
CA ASP A 199 10.15 -24.56 -41.28
C ASP A 199 11.55 -24.55 -40.62
N CYS A 200 12.52 -25.20 -41.27
CA CYS A 200 13.93 -25.28 -40.89
C CYS A 200 14.70 -23.94 -41.01
N PHE A 201 14.23 -23.02 -41.87
CA PHE A 201 14.79 -21.69 -42.11
C PHE A 201 13.83 -20.57 -41.68
N ASP A 202 12.57 -20.92 -41.49
CA ASP A 202 11.55 -19.99 -41.06
C ASP A 202 11.73 -19.62 -39.58
N ARG A 203 11.58 -18.32 -39.33
CA ARG A 203 11.63 -17.75 -37.99
C ARG A 203 10.26 -17.64 -37.35
N ASP A 204 9.18 -17.86 -38.09
CA ASP A 204 7.78 -17.69 -37.71
C ASP A 204 6.95 -18.77 -38.40
N ILE A 205 7.13 -20.03 -37.96
CA ILE A 205 6.73 -21.20 -38.78
C ILE A 205 5.21 -21.35 -38.93
N ASP A 206 4.42 -20.73 -38.06
CA ASP A 206 2.95 -20.73 -38.16
C ASP A 206 2.38 -19.42 -38.72
N GLY A 207 3.21 -18.40 -38.96
CA GLY A 207 2.87 -17.17 -39.65
C GLY A 207 2.02 -16.20 -38.82
N ASP A 208 2.11 -16.28 -37.50
CA ASP A 208 1.33 -15.47 -36.58
C ASP A 208 1.96 -14.09 -36.27
N ASN A 209 3.19 -13.86 -36.79
CA ASN A 209 4.06 -12.68 -36.63
C ASN A 209 4.88 -12.65 -35.32
N VAL A 210 5.04 -13.78 -34.64
CA VAL A 210 5.90 -13.94 -33.46
C VAL A 210 7.04 -14.90 -33.78
N ASP A 211 8.28 -14.45 -33.56
CA ASP A 211 9.43 -15.33 -33.83
C ASP A 211 9.34 -16.62 -32.96
N ASN A 212 9.59 -17.79 -33.52
CA ASN A 212 9.57 -19.12 -32.87
C ASN A 212 10.29 -19.21 -31.52
N TYR A 213 11.30 -18.38 -31.27
CA TYR A 213 12.05 -18.38 -30.00
C TYR A 213 11.42 -17.51 -28.90
N LYS A 214 10.45 -16.68 -29.26
CA LYS A 214 9.60 -15.90 -28.35
C LYS A 214 8.20 -16.48 -28.25
N ASP A 215 7.81 -17.28 -29.23
CA ASP A 215 6.54 -17.94 -29.27
C ASP A 215 6.49 -19.12 -28.29
N ALA A 216 5.47 -19.13 -27.42
CA ALA A 216 5.22 -20.24 -26.50
C ALA A 216 4.63 -21.48 -27.20
N PHE A 217 3.91 -21.28 -28.31
CA PHE A 217 3.32 -22.31 -29.16
C PHE A 217 3.68 -22.10 -30.64
N PRO A 218 4.96 -22.29 -31.03
CA PRO A 218 5.44 -21.99 -32.39
C PRO A 218 4.75 -22.74 -33.53
N GLU A 219 3.86 -23.69 -33.26
CA GLU A 219 3.14 -24.46 -34.29
C GLU A 219 1.62 -24.15 -34.31
N ASP A 220 1.14 -23.23 -33.47
CA ASP A 220 -0.28 -22.84 -33.39
C ASP A 220 -0.46 -21.34 -33.64
N PRO A 221 -0.92 -20.95 -34.84
CA PRO A 221 -1.02 -19.54 -35.21
C PRO A 221 -2.09 -18.74 -34.47
N ASN A 222 -2.79 -19.38 -33.52
CA ASN A 222 -3.78 -18.72 -32.66
C ASN A 222 -3.26 -18.52 -31.24
N GLU A 223 -2.05 -18.96 -30.89
CA GLU A 223 -1.50 -18.90 -29.54
C GLU A 223 -0.01 -18.56 -29.58
N TRP A 224 0.40 -17.43 -28.99
CA TRP A 224 1.83 -17.03 -28.97
C TRP A 224 2.39 -16.81 -27.56
N ALA A 225 1.51 -16.71 -26.57
CA ALA A 225 1.84 -16.39 -25.19
C ALA A 225 1.18 -17.39 -24.23
N ASP A 226 1.89 -17.67 -23.13
CA ASP A 226 1.52 -18.55 -22.02
C ASP A 226 2.00 -17.86 -20.74
N ASN A 227 1.22 -16.89 -20.27
CA ASN A 227 1.66 -15.92 -19.26
C ASN A 227 1.95 -16.56 -17.90
N ASP A 228 1.24 -17.65 -17.56
CA ASP A 228 1.43 -18.41 -16.33
C ASP A 228 2.24 -19.72 -16.50
N SER A 229 2.56 -20.09 -17.74
CA SER A 229 3.31 -21.29 -18.10
C SER A 229 2.58 -22.60 -17.76
N ASP A 230 1.26 -22.63 -17.83
CA ASP A 230 0.43 -23.82 -17.57
C ASP A 230 0.28 -24.75 -18.81
N GLY A 231 0.61 -24.21 -19.99
CA GLY A 231 0.57 -24.90 -21.28
C GLY A 231 -0.72 -24.72 -22.08
N ILE A 232 -1.62 -23.82 -21.66
CA ILE A 232 -2.72 -23.26 -22.43
C ILE A 232 -2.29 -21.84 -22.85
N GLY A 233 -2.54 -21.46 -24.10
CA GLY A 233 -2.18 -20.12 -24.56
C GLY A 233 -3.20 -19.07 -24.15
N ASP A 234 -2.75 -17.83 -23.95
CA ASP A 234 -3.55 -16.70 -23.44
C ASP A 234 -4.83 -16.43 -24.27
N ASN A 235 -4.91 -16.83 -25.55
CA ASN A 235 -6.17 -16.63 -26.31
C ASN A 235 -7.23 -17.71 -26.02
N ALA A 236 -6.81 -18.87 -25.51
CA ALA A 236 -7.67 -19.99 -25.11
C ALA A 236 -7.83 -20.13 -23.61
N ASP A 237 -6.86 -19.64 -22.82
CA ASP A 237 -6.98 -19.57 -21.38
C ASP A 237 -8.07 -18.57 -20.99
N THR A 238 -8.62 -18.76 -19.80
CA THR A 238 -9.63 -17.88 -19.21
C THR A 238 -9.14 -17.23 -17.92
N ASP A 239 -7.93 -17.53 -17.48
CA ASP A 239 -7.24 -17.06 -16.27
C ASP A 239 -5.73 -16.99 -16.56
N ASP A 240 -5.33 -16.03 -17.40
CA ASP A 240 -3.99 -15.95 -18.02
C ASP A 240 -2.83 -15.85 -17.01
N ASP A 241 -3.09 -15.49 -15.75
CA ASP A 241 -2.06 -15.36 -14.70
C ASP A 241 -2.21 -16.36 -13.54
N ASN A 242 -3.24 -17.22 -13.60
CA ASN A 242 -3.55 -18.28 -12.66
C ASN A 242 -3.71 -17.78 -11.20
N ASP A 243 -4.21 -16.56 -11.01
CA ASP A 243 -4.49 -16.00 -9.68
C ASP A 243 -5.84 -16.42 -9.09
N GLY A 244 -6.68 -17.05 -9.92
CA GLY A 244 -7.97 -17.62 -9.56
C GLY A 244 -9.16 -16.77 -9.99
N TYR A 245 -8.94 -15.62 -10.64
CA TYR A 245 -9.99 -14.82 -11.27
C TYR A 245 -9.91 -14.91 -12.78
N THR A 246 -11.04 -15.12 -13.44
CA THR A 246 -11.04 -15.19 -14.91
C THR A 246 -10.83 -13.80 -15.52
N ASP A 247 -10.23 -13.68 -16.69
CA ASP A 247 -10.01 -12.39 -17.39
C ASP A 247 -11.32 -11.61 -17.61
N THR A 248 -12.44 -12.34 -17.74
CA THR A 248 -13.77 -11.75 -17.86
C THR A 248 -14.20 -11.02 -16.58
N ILE A 249 -13.89 -11.59 -15.41
CA ILE A 249 -14.15 -10.97 -14.09
C ILE A 249 -13.19 -9.80 -13.90
N GLU A 250 -11.91 -10.00 -14.16
CA GLU A 250 -10.90 -8.95 -13.99
C GLU A 250 -11.14 -7.75 -14.89
N SER A 251 -11.48 -7.98 -16.16
CA SER A 251 -11.89 -6.91 -17.07
C SER A 251 -13.13 -6.16 -16.58
N GLN A 252 -14.05 -6.81 -15.86
CA GLN A 252 -15.22 -6.16 -15.25
C GLN A 252 -14.85 -5.35 -14.01
N CYS A 253 -13.90 -5.84 -13.22
CA CYS A 253 -13.44 -5.24 -11.97
C CYS A 253 -12.31 -4.20 -12.18
N GLY A 254 -11.79 -4.10 -13.40
CA GLY A 254 -10.75 -3.14 -13.78
C GLY A 254 -9.34 -3.56 -13.34
N THR A 255 -9.11 -4.86 -13.17
CA THR A 255 -7.80 -5.44 -12.89
C THR A 255 -7.12 -5.96 -14.15
N ASP A 256 -5.82 -6.24 -14.06
CA ASP A 256 -4.95 -6.64 -15.18
C ASP A 256 -4.86 -8.17 -15.28
N PRO A 257 -5.45 -8.82 -16.30
CA PRO A 257 -5.52 -10.27 -16.39
C PRO A 257 -4.19 -11.01 -16.58
N LEU A 258 -3.13 -10.26 -16.90
CA LEU A 258 -1.79 -10.84 -17.08
C LEU A 258 -0.95 -10.73 -15.81
N SER A 259 -1.52 -10.30 -14.68
CA SER A 259 -0.76 -9.97 -13.48
C SER A 259 -1.37 -10.51 -12.20
N ALA A 260 -0.84 -11.63 -11.72
CA ALA A 260 -1.33 -12.32 -10.52
C ALA A 260 -1.22 -11.52 -9.19
N ASN A 261 -0.75 -10.27 -9.23
CA ASN A 261 -0.78 -9.34 -8.10
C ASN A 261 -1.89 -8.29 -8.22
N SER A 262 -2.62 -8.28 -9.33
CA SER A 262 -3.72 -7.40 -9.66
C SER A 262 -5.04 -8.14 -9.45
N VAL A 263 -5.32 -8.59 -8.24
CA VAL A 263 -6.58 -9.28 -7.95
C VAL A 263 -7.74 -8.30 -7.70
N PRO A 264 -8.98 -8.64 -8.10
CA PRO A 264 -10.18 -7.94 -7.65
C PRO A 264 -10.26 -7.89 -6.12
N ILE A 265 -10.81 -6.79 -5.58
CA ILE A 265 -11.05 -6.66 -4.13
C ILE A 265 -12.26 -7.52 -3.76
N ASP A 266 -12.14 -8.28 -2.68
CA ASP A 266 -13.17 -9.13 -2.07
C ASP A 266 -13.12 -8.81 -0.55
N SER A 267 -14.01 -7.92 -0.11
CA SER A 267 -13.92 -7.29 1.22
C SER A 267 -14.41 -8.17 2.35
N ASP A 268 -15.38 -9.04 2.07
CA ASP A 268 -15.93 -10.01 3.01
C ASP A 268 -15.29 -11.42 2.91
N GLY A 269 -14.56 -11.68 1.82
CA GLY A 269 -13.89 -12.95 1.56
C GLY A 269 -14.82 -14.07 1.11
N ASP A 270 -15.97 -13.75 0.52
CA ASP A 270 -16.98 -14.73 0.08
C ASP A 270 -16.67 -15.37 -1.29
N SER A 271 -15.58 -14.93 -1.94
CA SER A 271 -15.13 -15.29 -3.30
C SER A 271 -15.88 -14.60 -4.43
N THR A 272 -16.77 -13.66 -4.11
CA THR A 272 -17.37 -12.72 -5.07
C THR A 272 -16.68 -11.38 -4.88
N PRO A 273 -15.95 -10.87 -5.89
CA PRO A 273 -15.30 -9.59 -5.73
C PRO A 273 -16.32 -8.46 -5.74
N ASN A 274 -16.04 -7.38 -5.01
CA ASN A 274 -16.94 -6.25 -4.75
C ASN A 274 -17.63 -5.67 -6.00
N CYS A 275 -16.91 -5.65 -7.13
CA CYS A 275 -17.43 -5.23 -8.44
C CYS A 275 -18.66 -6.03 -8.93
N LEU A 276 -18.85 -7.25 -8.44
CA LEU A 276 -19.91 -8.20 -8.80
C LEU A 276 -20.78 -8.60 -7.61
N ASP A 277 -20.34 -8.25 -6.40
CA ASP A 277 -21.11 -8.42 -5.18
C ASP A 277 -22.26 -7.41 -5.13
N GLN A 278 -23.28 -7.74 -4.35
CA GLN A 278 -24.38 -6.85 -4.00
C GLN A 278 -24.32 -6.43 -2.53
N ASP A 279 -23.45 -7.03 -1.74
CA ASP A 279 -23.32 -6.88 -0.29
C ASP A 279 -21.83 -7.10 0.07
N ASP A 280 -21.02 -6.07 -0.19
CA ASP A 280 -19.55 -6.11 -0.17
C ASP A 280 -18.93 -6.48 1.19
N ASP A 281 -19.64 -6.29 2.30
CA ASP A 281 -19.18 -6.62 3.66
C ASP A 281 -20.04 -7.69 4.37
N ASN A 282 -21.06 -8.19 3.69
CA ASN A 282 -21.93 -9.29 4.11
C ASN A 282 -22.71 -8.99 5.42
N ASP A 283 -23.08 -7.73 5.65
CA ASP A 283 -23.85 -7.30 6.82
C ASP A 283 -25.38 -7.49 6.67
N SER A 284 -25.82 -7.94 5.49
CA SER A 284 -27.21 -8.15 5.05
C SER A 284 -27.92 -6.93 4.45
N TYR A 285 -27.27 -5.78 4.38
CA TYR A 285 -27.74 -4.58 3.69
C TYR A 285 -27.01 -4.46 2.35
N PRO A 286 -27.72 -4.58 1.21
CA PRO A 286 -27.05 -4.48 -0.09
C PRO A 286 -26.42 -3.11 -0.29
N ASP A 287 -25.29 -3.00 -1.01
CA ASP A 287 -24.51 -1.76 -1.21
C ASP A 287 -25.36 -0.56 -1.68
N THR A 288 -26.45 -0.84 -2.39
CA THR A 288 -27.39 0.18 -2.88
C THR A 288 -28.27 0.83 -1.80
N GLN A 289 -28.32 0.22 -0.62
CA GLN A 289 -29.10 0.62 0.57
C GLN A 289 -28.22 0.84 1.79
N ASP A 290 -26.93 0.59 1.66
CA ASP A 290 -25.92 0.73 2.67
C ASP A 290 -25.12 2.03 2.42
N LEU A 291 -25.00 2.87 3.45
CA LEU A 291 -24.19 4.08 3.41
C LEU A 291 -22.70 3.83 3.66
N PHE A 292 -22.34 2.69 4.25
CA PHE A 292 -20.99 2.20 4.48
C PHE A 292 -20.77 0.78 3.96
N PRO A 293 -20.82 0.54 2.62
CA PRO A 293 -20.77 -0.81 2.02
C PRO A 293 -19.52 -1.67 2.30
N LEU A 294 -18.56 -1.19 3.09
CA LEU A 294 -17.31 -1.90 3.40
C LEU A 294 -17.10 -2.07 4.92
N ASP A 295 -18.02 -1.58 5.74
CA ASP A 295 -17.96 -1.72 7.20
C ASP A 295 -19.12 -2.58 7.69
N PRO A 296 -18.90 -3.86 8.01
CA PRO A 296 -19.97 -4.80 8.34
C PRO A 296 -20.69 -4.50 9.67
N ASN A 297 -20.36 -3.38 10.32
CA ASN A 297 -21.00 -2.91 11.54
C ASN A 297 -21.78 -1.62 11.31
N GLU A 298 -21.82 -1.03 10.12
CA GLU A 298 -22.47 0.25 9.86
C GLU A 298 -23.23 0.22 8.54
N TRP A 299 -24.52 0.57 8.55
CA TRP A 299 -25.34 0.60 7.32
C TRP A 299 -26.12 1.91 7.12
N ALA A 300 -26.21 2.74 8.16
CA ALA A 300 -27.01 3.96 8.20
C ALA A 300 -26.21 5.09 8.87
N ASP A 301 -26.53 6.32 8.46
CA ASP A 301 -25.96 7.60 8.92
C ASP A 301 -27.13 8.59 8.91
N THR A 302 -27.82 8.66 10.04
CA THR A 302 -29.13 9.31 10.16
C THR A 302 -29.03 10.83 10.05
N ASP A 303 -27.96 11.46 10.56
CA ASP A 303 -27.72 12.90 10.49
C ASP A 303 -26.83 13.34 9.32
N GLY A 304 -26.13 12.40 8.67
CA GLY A 304 -25.27 12.63 7.52
C GLY A 304 -23.87 13.14 7.85
N ASP A 305 -23.35 12.89 9.06
CA ASP A 305 -22.04 13.36 9.51
C ASP A 305 -20.86 12.47 9.07
N SER A 306 -21.16 11.34 8.42
CA SER A 306 -20.22 10.29 7.98
C SER A 306 -19.71 9.35 9.07
N THR A 307 -20.30 9.37 10.26
CA THR A 307 -20.22 8.33 11.29
C THR A 307 -21.48 7.47 11.17
N GLY A 308 -21.35 6.15 11.24
CA GLY A 308 -22.52 5.28 11.16
C GLY A 308 -23.25 5.22 12.50
N ASP A 309 -24.57 4.99 12.46
CA ASP A 309 -25.47 4.99 13.62
C ASP A 309 -25.03 4.01 14.75
N ASN A 310 -24.27 2.93 14.46
CA ASN A 310 -23.80 2.03 15.53
C ASN A 310 -22.54 2.54 16.25
N ALA A 311 -21.81 3.49 15.64
CA ALA A 311 -20.61 4.12 16.18
C ALA A 311 -20.84 5.57 16.64
N ASP A 312 -21.86 6.24 16.11
CA ASP A 312 -22.31 7.53 16.59
C ASP A 312 -22.94 7.39 18.00
N SER A 313 -22.99 8.50 18.71
CA SER A 313 -23.57 8.59 20.04
C SER A 313 -24.76 9.55 20.10
N ASP A 314 -25.10 10.19 18.97
CA ASP A 314 -26.20 11.14 18.78
C ASP A 314 -26.62 11.05 17.30
N ASP A 315 -27.33 9.97 16.95
CA ASP A 315 -27.61 9.55 15.57
C ASP A 315 -28.40 10.60 14.75
N ASP A 316 -29.16 11.48 15.39
CA ASP A 316 -29.97 12.51 14.72
C ASP A 316 -29.48 13.96 14.95
N ASN A 317 -28.43 14.12 15.78
CA ASN A 317 -27.72 15.37 16.07
C ASN A 317 -28.63 16.46 16.64
N ASP A 318 -29.60 16.07 17.46
CA ASP A 318 -30.46 16.99 18.20
C ASP A 318 -29.83 17.49 19.52
N GLY A 319 -28.74 16.86 19.94
CA GLY A 319 -27.89 17.24 21.07
C GLY A 319 -28.04 16.36 22.31
N TYR A 320 -28.88 15.31 22.27
CA TYR A 320 -28.98 14.29 23.31
C TYR A 320 -28.34 12.99 22.83
N SER A 321 -27.69 12.24 23.73
CA SER A 321 -27.10 10.98 23.31
C SER A 321 -28.14 9.87 23.17
N ASP A 322 -27.94 8.91 22.27
CA ASP A 322 -28.90 7.80 22.06
C ASP A 322 -29.15 7.03 23.36
N GLN A 323 -28.12 6.94 24.22
CA GLN A 323 -28.23 6.30 25.52
C GLN A 323 -29.17 7.04 26.47
N ASP A 324 -29.15 8.38 26.45
CA ASP A 324 -30.02 9.21 27.26
C ASP A 324 -31.45 9.16 26.72
N GLU A 325 -31.59 9.20 25.40
CA GLU A 325 -32.87 9.12 24.72
C GLU A 325 -33.59 7.79 24.92
N ILE A 326 -32.87 6.67 24.77
CA ILE A 326 -33.40 5.33 25.09
C ILE A 326 -33.83 5.26 26.56
N SER A 327 -33.10 5.90 27.46
CA SER A 327 -33.43 5.94 28.89
C SER A 327 -34.70 6.77 29.14
N CYS A 328 -34.89 7.84 28.38
CA CYS A 328 -36.02 8.76 28.47
C CYS A 328 -37.19 8.43 27.53
N GLN A 329 -37.08 7.34 26.76
CA GLN A 329 -38.09 6.88 25.81
C GLN A 329 -38.38 7.87 24.66
N SER A 330 -37.37 8.66 24.27
CA SER A 330 -37.36 9.35 22.97
C SER A 330 -36.81 8.44 21.87
N ASP A 331 -36.87 8.90 20.62
CA ASP A 331 -36.47 8.16 19.42
C ASP A 331 -35.13 8.72 18.92
N PRO A 332 -34.01 7.98 19.07
CA PRO A 332 -32.66 8.46 18.69
C PRO A 332 -32.46 8.81 17.22
N LEU A 333 -33.43 8.45 16.35
CA LEU A 333 -33.34 8.64 14.91
C LEU A 333 -34.27 9.77 14.40
N ASP A 334 -34.91 10.53 15.29
CA ASP A 334 -35.82 11.63 14.93
C ASP A 334 -35.55 12.87 15.78
N ALA A 335 -34.78 13.80 15.22
CA ALA A 335 -34.37 15.06 15.87
C ALA A 335 -35.51 15.99 16.35
N ASN A 336 -36.78 15.60 16.11
CA ASN A 336 -37.96 16.28 16.65
C ASN A 336 -38.54 15.58 17.90
N ASN A 337 -37.97 14.45 18.30
CA ASN A 337 -38.41 13.59 19.39
C ASN A 337 -37.62 13.81 20.68
N VAL A 338 -36.90 14.92 20.85
CA VAL A 338 -36.13 15.23 22.06
C VAL A 338 -36.84 14.87 23.40
N PRO A 339 -36.10 14.35 24.39
CA PRO A 339 -36.60 14.18 25.75
C PRO A 339 -36.89 15.54 26.41
N LEU A 340 -37.60 15.52 27.54
CA LEU A 340 -37.83 16.72 28.34
C LEU A 340 -36.51 17.11 29.04
N ASP A 341 -36.18 18.39 28.98
CA ASP A 341 -35.02 19.01 29.64
C ASP A 341 -35.49 20.41 30.10
N PHE A 342 -35.86 20.50 31.37
CA PHE A 342 -36.54 21.65 31.94
C PHE A 342 -35.61 22.85 32.07
N ASP A 343 -34.36 22.65 32.49
CA ASP A 343 -33.38 23.72 32.68
C ASP A 343 -32.48 24.01 31.47
N LYS A 344 -32.46 23.10 30.50
CA LYS A 344 -31.76 23.19 29.21
C LYS A 344 -30.26 23.07 29.29
N ASP A 345 -29.76 22.19 30.14
CA ASP A 345 -28.34 21.90 30.27
C ASP A 345 -27.85 20.68 29.48
N LEU A 346 -28.75 20.04 28.71
CA LEU A 346 -28.55 18.82 27.91
C LEU A 346 -28.49 17.52 28.74
N SER A 347 -28.96 17.56 29.98
CA SER A 347 -29.27 16.40 30.79
C SER A 347 -30.80 16.27 30.88
N PRO A 348 -31.40 15.24 30.27
CA PRO A 348 -32.85 15.06 30.31
C PRO A 348 -33.41 14.83 31.72
N ASP A 349 -34.61 15.37 32.00
CA ASP A 349 -35.33 15.27 33.29
C ASP A 349 -35.47 13.82 33.82
N CYS A 350 -35.37 12.82 32.95
CA CYS A 350 -35.54 11.42 33.35
C CYS A 350 -34.28 10.79 33.97
N ILE A 351 -33.10 11.37 33.71
CA ILE A 351 -31.80 10.93 34.21
C ILE A 351 -31.05 12.02 34.98
N ASP A 352 -31.50 13.27 34.88
CA ASP A 352 -31.07 14.35 35.75
C ASP A 352 -31.39 14.04 37.21
N GLN A 353 -30.60 14.61 38.11
CA GLN A 353 -30.82 14.56 39.55
C GLN A 353 -31.28 15.91 40.10
N ASP A 354 -31.29 16.97 39.30
CA ASP A 354 -31.67 18.35 39.64
C ASP A 354 -32.29 19.01 38.39
N ASP A 355 -33.54 18.62 38.06
CA ASP A 355 -34.23 18.97 36.80
C ASP A 355 -34.33 20.50 36.54
N ASP A 356 -34.22 21.33 37.58
CA ASP A 356 -34.32 22.79 37.46
C ASP A 356 -33.02 23.56 37.78
N ASN A 357 -31.95 22.84 38.09
CA ASN A 357 -30.63 23.35 38.43
C ASN A 357 -30.70 24.43 39.53
N ASP A 358 -31.38 24.15 40.64
CA ASP A 358 -31.46 25.00 41.83
C ASP A 358 -30.62 24.54 43.02
N GLN A 359 -29.92 23.40 42.85
CA GLN A 359 -29.07 22.73 43.84
C GLN A 359 -29.82 21.88 44.87
N CYS A 360 -31.11 21.65 44.66
CA CYS A 360 -31.86 20.63 45.37
C CYS A 360 -32.07 19.43 44.47
N LEU A 361 -31.66 18.26 44.96
CA LEU A 361 -31.81 17.04 44.17
C LEU A 361 -33.29 16.66 44.12
N ASP A 362 -33.80 16.15 43.00
CA ASP A 362 -35.22 15.80 42.83
C ASP A 362 -35.72 14.81 43.90
N SER A 363 -34.82 13.99 44.45
CA SER A 363 -35.14 13.06 45.53
C SER A 363 -35.42 13.71 46.88
N GLU A 364 -34.96 14.95 47.07
CA GLU A 364 -35.09 15.77 48.27
C GLU A 364 -35.96 17.02 48.02
N ASP A 365 -36.24 17.32 46.75
CA ASP A 365 -37.00 18.48 46.27
C ASP A 365 -38.50 18.19 46.17
N ASP A 366 -39.29 18.96 46.90
CA ASP A 366 -40.75 18.88 46.86
C ASP A 366 -41.34 19.64 45.64
N PHE A 367 -40.52 20.42 44.94
CA PHE A 367 -40.81 21.15 43.70
C PHE A 367 -39.78 20.94 42.57
N PRO A 368 -39.57 19.71 42.06
CA PRO A 368 -38.46 19.38 41.12
C PRO A 368 -38.38 20.21 39.82
N LEU A 369 -39.45 20.92 39.43
CA LEU A 369 -39.50 21.72 38.20
C LEU A 369 -39.70 23.21 38.50
N ASN A 370 -39.23 23.70 39.64
CA ASN A 370 -39.35 25.08 40.05
C ASN A 370 -38.11 25.59 40.78
N ARG A 371 -37.21 26.13 39.97
CA ARG A 371 -35.89 26.68 40.32
C ARG A 371 -35.76 27.65 41.51
N LEU A 372 -36.88 28.04 42.12
CA LEU A 372 -36.93 28.97 43.24
C LEU A 372 -37.31 28.29 44.55
N LEU A 373 -37.78 27.05 44.55
CA LEU A 373 -38.38 26.36 45.70
C LEU A 373 -37.81 24.95 45.79
N CYS A 374 -37.58 24.46 47.01
CA CYS A 374 -36.90 23.19 47.23
C CYS A 374 -37.57 22.32 48.31
N LYS A 375 -37.89 22.89 49.48
CA LYS A 375 -38.47 22.12 50.60
C LYS A 375 -39.79 22.72 51.06
N ASP A 376 -40.79 21.87 51.23
CA ASP A 376 -42.13 22.19 51.74
C ASP A 376 -42.57 21.08 52.70
N CYS A 377 -42.24 21.27 53.99
CA CYS A 377 -42.36 20.22 54.99
C CYS A 377 -43.82 19.96 55.42
N ASP A 378 -44.72 20.91 55.23
CA ASP A 378 -46.14 20.78 55.58
C ASP A 378 -47.07 20.63 54.34
N ASN A 379 -46.49 20.68 53.14
CA ASN A 379 -47.15 20.59 51.83
C ASN A 379 -48.19 21.71 51.58
N ASP A 380 -47.94 22.93 52.07
CA ASP A 380 -48.83 24.07 51.84
C ASP A 380 -48.58 24.82 50.53
N GLY A 381 -47.48 24.48 49.83
CA GLY A 381 -47.04 25.06 48.57
C GLY A 381 -46.12 26.27 48.71
N ILE A 382 -45.60 26.53 49.91
CA ILE A 382 -44.60 27.56 50.21
C ILE A 382 -43.28 26.86 50.57
N ASP A 383 -42.17 27.39 50.09
CA ASP A 383 -40.86 26.89 50.49
C ASP A 383 -40.52 27.34 51.91
N ASN A 384 -40.02 26.41 52.73
CA ASN A 384 -39.67 26.60 54.14
C ASN A 384 -38.84 27.87 54.40
N ARG A 385 -37.98 28.32 53.47
CA ARG A 385 -37.17 29.56 53.62
C ARG A 385 -38.03 30.83 53.74
N TYR A 386 -39.28 30.76 53.32
CA TYR A 386 -40.23 31.87 53.38
C TYR A 386 -41.21 31.75 54.55
N GLU A 387 -41.01 30.74 55.41
CA GLU A 387 -41.85 30.44 56.56
C GLU A 387 -41.10 30.71 57.87
N PHE A 388 -41.88 30.69 58.96
CA PHE A 388 -41.33 30.86 60.31
C PHE A 388 -41.44 29.60 61.15
N ASP A 389 -42.19 28.60 60.66
CA ASP A 389 -42.68 27.38 61.33
C ASP A 389 -43.01 26.40 60.19
N SER A 390 -42.01 25.63 59.77
CA SER A 390 -41.97 24.88 58.50
C SER A 390 -42.78 23.57 58.52
N ASP A 391 -43.15 23.05 59.69
CA ASP A 391 -44.04 21.89 59.83
C ASP A 391 -45.39 22.22 60.52
N ASN A 392 -45.58 23.50 60.87
CA ASN A 392 -46.80 24.04 61.45
C ASN A 392 -47.20 23.37 62.78
N ASP A 393 -46.23 22.92 63.58
CA ASP A 393 -46.45 22.35 64.91
C ASP A 393 -46.70 23.43 66.00
N GLY A 394 -46.39 24.69 65.68
CA GLY A 394 -46.54 25.85 66.54
C GLY A 394 -45.26 26.33 67.24
N ILE A 395 -44.12 25.67 66.99
CA ILE A 395 -42.77 26.04 67.38
C ILE A 395 -42.05 26.57 66.14
N GLY A 396 -41.62 27.83 66.17
CA GLY A 396 -40.94 28.39 65.00
C GLY A 396 -39.54 27.81 64.82
N ASP A 397 -39.10 27.64 63.57
CA ASP A 397 -37.83 27.02 63.14
C ASP A 397 -36.58 27.51 63.88
N ASN A 398 -36.61 28.73 64.42
CA ASN A 398 -35.51 29.29 65.19
C ASN A 398 -35.35 28.73 66.61
N GLN A 399 -36.32 27.93 67.05
CA GLN A 399 -36.39 27.25 68.34
C GLN A 399 -36.69 25.76 68.19
N ASP A 400 -36.83 25.31 66.95
CA ASP A 400 -37.14 23.93 66.61
C ASP A 400 -35.86 23.19 66.22
N ALA A 401 -35.58 22.08 66.89
CA ALA A 401 -34.46 21.20 66.55
C ALA A 401 -34.74 20.35 65.30
N PHE A 402 -36.02 20.10 64.97
CA PHE A 402 -36.48 19.32 63.83
C PHE A 402 -37.56 20.09 63.05
N PRO A 403 -37.19 21.15 62.29
CA PRO A 403 -38.15 22.03 61.59
C PRO A 403 -39.08 21.38 60.55
N CYS A 404 -39.00 20.07 60.36
CA CYS A 404 -39.78 19.31 59.38
C CYS A 404 -40.48 18.09 60.02
N ASP A 405 -40.38 17.90 61.33
CA ASP A 405 -41.08 16.84 62.04
C ASP A 405 -42.05 17.46 63.05
N PRO A 406 -43.35 17.56 62.72
CA PRO A 406 -44.33 18.23 63.57
C PRO A 406 -44.63 17.50 64.89
N GLN A 407 -43.90 16.43 65.20
CA GLN A 407 -43.95 15.71 66.46
C GLN A 407 -42.70 15.88 67.31
N GLU A 408 -41.65 16.56 66.85
CA GLU A 408 -40.38 16.71 67.55
C GLU A 408 -39.87 18.15 67.45
N TRP A 409 -39.54 18.78 68.57
CA TRP A 409 -39.05 20.17 68.58
C TRP A 409 -37.82 20.39 69.47
N ASN A 410 -37.46 19.41 70.29
CA ASN A 410 -36.31 19.47 71.19
C ASN A 410 -35.37 18.30 70.92
N ASP A 411 -34.07 18.59 71.02
CA ASP A 411 -32.98 17.61 71.04
C ASP A 411 -32.02 18.01 72.18
N LEU A 412 -32.30 17.50 73.38
CA LEU A 412 -31.63 17.96 74.60
C LEU A 412 -30.14 17.57 74.62
N ASP A 413 -29.77 16.41 74.07
CA ASP A 413 -28.40 15.89 74.07
C ASP A 413 -27.65 16.07 72.73
N ASN A 414 -28.36 16.52 71.69
CA ASN A 414 -27.87 16.80 70.33
C ASN A 414 -27.40 15.54 69.58
N ASP A 415 -28.07 14.40 69.79
CA ASP A 415 -27.78 13.15 69.08
C ASP A 415 -28.55 12.99 67.74
N GLY A 416 -29.50 13.88 67.48
CA GLY A 416 -30.32 13.91 66.27
C GLY A 416 -31.60 13.06 66.34
N ILE A 417 -31.97 12.57 67.52
CA ILE A 417 -33.26 11.95 67.82
C ILE A 417 -34.04 12.93 68.70
N GLY A 418 -35.32 13.18 68.40
CA GLY A 418 -36.11 14.12 69.17
C GLY A 418 -36.50 13.58 70.54
N ASP A 419 -36.60 14.46 71.55
CA ASP A 419 -36.93 14.11 72.94
C ASP A 419 -38.26 13.31 73.08
N ASN A 420 -39.21 13.36 72.12
CA ASN A 420 -40.43 12.56 72.21
C ASN A 420 -40.23 11.09 71.75
N GLU A 421 -39.20 10.81 70.94
CA GLU A 421 -38.79 9.47 70.51
C GLU A 421 -37.60 8.91 71.32
N ASP A 422 -36.71 9.78 71.81
CA ASP A 422 -35.56 9.40 72.62
C ASP A 422 -35.99 8.79 73.98
N GLN A 423 -35.22 7.82 74.46
CA GLN A 423 -35.42 7.15 75.75
C GLN A 423 -34.43 7.62 76.81
N ASP A 424 -33.42 8.42 76.45
CA ASP A 424 -32.37 8.96 77.32
C ASP A 424 -32.00 10.39 76.91
N ASP A 425 -32.97 11.32 77.01
CA ASP A 425 -32.87 12.73 76.58
C ASP A 425 -31.65 13.47 77.19
N ASN A 426 -31.08 12.94 78.28
CA ASN A 426 -29.96 13.57 78.99
C ASN A 426 -28.64 12.79 78.87
N ASN A 427 -28.64 11.69 78.13
CA ASN A 427 -27.49 10.83 77.84
C ASN A 427 -26.73 10.35 79.09
N ASP A 428 -27.44 10.00 80.17
CA ASP A 428 -26.83 9.43 81.37
C ASP A 428 -26.68 7.90 81.31
N SER A 429 -27.03 7.31 80.16
CA SER A 429 -27.02 5.87 79.85
C SER A 429 -28.10 5.07 80.59
N PHE A 430 -29.11 5.72 81.16
CA PHE A 430 -30.24 5.06 81.79
C PHE A 430 -31.57 5.57 81.20
N PRO A 431 -32.52 4.67 80.90
CA PRO A 431 -33.82 5.09 80.39
C PRO A 431 -34.54 6.01 81.35
N ASP A 432 -35.08 7.10 80.81
CA ASP A 432 -35.63 8.19 81.60
C ASP A 432 -36.88 7.80 82.40
N GLU A 433 -37.66 6.82 81.93
CA GLU A 433 -38.90 6.36 82.56
C GLU A 433 -38.70 5.30 83.66
N ASP A 434 -37.48 4.75 83.82
CA ASP A 434 -37.21 3.65 84.75
C ASP A 434 -36.51 4.10 86.05
N LEU A 435 -37.11 3.75 87.20
CA LEU A 435 -36.44 3.84 88.49
C LEU A 435 -35.54 2.61 88.73
N ILE A 436 -34.24 2.79 88.66
CA ILE A 436 -33.27 1.71 88.85
C ILE A 436 -32.70 1.75 90.27
N VAL A 437 -33.00 0.73 91.07
CA VAL A 437 -32.56 0.63 92.46
C VAL A 437 -31.37 -0.33 92.58
N SER A 438 -30.22 0.15 93.06
CA SER A 438 -29.05 -0.70 93.29
C SER A 438 -29.38 -1.82 94.27
N THR A 439 -28.94 -3.04 93.95
CA THR A 439 -29.15 -4.22 94.80
C THR A 439 -27.97 -4.48 95.74
N VAL A 440 -26.96 -3.62 95.72
CA VAL A 440 -25.72 -3.76 96.47
C VAL A 440 -25.43 -2.48 97.27
N LEU A 441 -24.82 -2.65 98.44
CA LEU A 441 -24.28 -1.57 99.26
C LEU A 441 -22.98 -2.03 99.92
N THR A 442 -21.88 -1.30 99.71
CA THR A 442 -20.56 -1.58 100.30
C THR A 442 -20.15 -0.42 101.22
N PRO A 443 -20.72 -0.32 102.42
CA PRO A 443 -20.68 0.92 103.21
C PRO A 443 -19.32 1.23 103.85
N ASN A 444 -18.36 0.29 103.78
CA ASN A 444 -17.00 0.45 104.30
C ASN A 444 -15.95 0.74 103.22
N GLU A 445 -16.34 0.69 101.94
CA GLU A 445 -15.51 1.04 100.80
C GLU A 445 -15.81 2.49 100.35
N ASN A 446 -14.83 3.14 99.71
CA ASN A 446 -15.04 4.44 99.07
C ASN A 446 -15.53 4.23 97.63
N GLY A 447 -16.57 4.95 97.19
CA GLY A 447 -17.09 4.87 95.82
C GLY A 447 -18.59 5.13 95.71
N LEU A 448 -19.15 4.98 94.51
CA LEU A 448 -20.60 5.16 94.25
C LEU A 448 -21.46 4.22 95.12
N GLU A 449 -20.99 2.99 95.33
CA GLU A 449 -21.64 1.96 96.17
C GLU A 449 -21.43 2.15 97.69
N SER A 450 -20.76 3.22 98.13
CA SER A 450 -20.61 3.55 99.56
C SER A 450 -21.92 4.02 100.20
N THR A 451 -22.86 4.47 99.37
CA THR A 451 -24.24 4.85 99.70
C THR A 451 -25.19 4.09 98.81
N TRP A 452 -26.37 3.74 99.30
CA TRP A 452 -27.34 3.01 98.50
C TRP A 452 -27.97 3.93 97.44
N LYS A 453 -27.90 3.55 96.16
CA LYS A 453 -28.36 4.37 95.03
C LYS A 453 -29.67 3.86 94.43
N ALA A 454 -30.54 4.80 94.10
CA ALA A 454 -31.70 4.66 93.23
C ALA A 454 -31.61 5.75 92.16
N ILE A 455 -31.30 5.37 90.92
CA ILE A 455 -31.22 6.26 89.74
C ILE A 455 -32.64 6.70 89.39
N ASN A 456 -32.80 7.94 88.91
CA ASN A 456 -34.08 8.60 88.62
C ASN A 456 -34.98 8.82 89.85
N ILE A 457 -34.46 8.69 91.09
CA ILE A 457 -35.28 8.91 92.30
C ILE A 457 -35.70 10.38 92.47
N ASP A 458 -34.96 11.31 91.89
CA ASP A 458 -35.23 12.74 91.86
C ASP A 458 -36.47 13.09 91.01
N LYS A 459 -36.82 12.27 90.01
CA LYS A 459 -38.10 12.36 89.28
C LYS A 459 -39.32 12.07 90.16
N TYR A 460 -39.13 11.42 91.32
CA TYR A 460 -40.20 11.06 92.27
C TYR A 460 -40.05 11.82 93.60
N PRO A 461 -40.41 13.12 93.65
CA PRO A 461 -40.30 13.91 94.88
C PRO A 461 -41.20 13.34 95.99
N TYR A 462 -40.77 13.44 97.25
CA TYR A 462 -41.47 12.90 98.44
C TYR A 462 -41.47 11.37 98.58
N THR A 463 -40.62 10.67 97.82
CA THR A 463 -40.46 9.21 97.90
C THR A 463 -40.07 8.73 99.30
N LYS A 464 -40.76 7.71 99.82
CA LYS A 464 -40.51 7.14 101.15
C LYS A 464 -39.80 5.80 101.03
N VAL A 465 -38.68 5.67 101.71
CA VAL A 465 -37.88 4.44 101.72
C VAL A 465 -37.97 3.78 103.09
N LYS A 466 -38.13 2.46 103.11
CA LYS A 466 -37.99 1.61 104.30
C LYS A 466 -37.12 0.39 103.98
N VAL A 467 -36.25 0.00 104.91
CA VAL A 467 -35.42 -1.20 104.79
C VAL A 467 -35.56 -2.06 106.04
N TYR A 468 -35.65 -3.36 105.83
CA TYR A 468 -35.95 -4.37 106.85
C TYR A 468 -34.85 -5.44 106.90
N SER A 469 -34.49 -5.90 108.09
CA SER A 469 -33.59 -7.05 108.30
C SER A 469 -34.27 -8.39 107.95
N PRO A 470 -33.50 -9.49 107.78
CA PRO A 470 -34.05 -10.81 107.45
C PRO A 470 -35.11 -11.36 108.41
N ASP A 471 -35.08 -10.92 109.67
CA ASP A 471 -36.06 -11.27 110.71
C ASP A 471 -37.30 -10.35 110.71
N GLY A 472 -37.42 -9.43 109.74
CA GLY A 472 -38.54 -8.52 109.55
C GLY A 472 -38.46 -7.23 110.38
N GLY A 473 -37.35 -6.97 111.06
CA GLY A 473 -37.13 -5.74 111.82
C GLY A 473 -36.88 -4.54 110.93
N LEU A 474 -37.51 -3.38 111.19
CA LEU A 474 -37.19 -2.14 110.49
C LEU A 474 -35.78 -1.66 110.87
N VAL A 475 -34.91 -1.50 109.89
CA VAL A 475 -33.51 -1.08 110.08
C VAL A 475 -33.20 0.30 109.50
N TYR A 476 -33.98 0.81 108.55
CA TYR A 476 -33.85 2.16 108.02
C TYR A 476 -35.19 2.69 107.50
N GLU A 477 -35.39 4.00 107.60
CA GLU A 477 -36.55 4.70 107.07
C GLU A 477 -36.13 6.13 106.69
N SER A 478 -36.60 6.62 105.54
CA SER A 478 -36.43 8.01 105.10
C SER A 478 -37.67 8.51 104.38
N ASP A 479 -38.03 9.76 104.64
CA ASP A 479 -38.91 10.53 103.77
C ASP A 479 -38.04 11.36 102.81
N ASN A 480 -38.34 11.33 101.51
CA ASN A 480 -37.58 11.96 100.44
C ASN A 480 -36.11 11.50 100.38
N TYR A 481 -35.90 10.21 100.08
CA TYR A 481 -34.56 9.62 100.01
C TYR A 481 -33.67 10.33 98.97
N GLN A 482 -32.40 10.57 99.31
CA GLN A 482 -31.44 11.34 98.51
C GLN A 482 -30.18 10.53 98.19
N ASN A 483 -30.30 9.20 98.09
CA ASN A 483 -29.17 8.33 97.73
C ASN A 483 -27.96 8.45 98.68
N ASP A 484 -28.23 8.62 99.98
CA ASP A 484 -27.26 9.00 101.00
C ASP A 484 -27.09 7.98 102.14
N TRP A 485 -27.89 6.90 102.17
CA TRP A 485 -27.83 5.92 103.26
C TRP A 485 -26.63 4.98 103.13
N ARG A 486 -25.87 4.86 104.22
CA ARG A 486 -24.64 4.05 104.30
C ARG A 486 -24.81 2.76 105.11
N GLY A 487 -26.00 2.17 105.15
CA GLY A 487 -26.21 0.87 105.80
C GLY A 487 -26.18 0.93 107.33
N GLU A 488 -26.52 2.08 107.92
CA GLU A 488 -26.56 2.28 109.37
C GLU A 488 -27.94 1.91 109.92
N ASN A 489 -27.97 1.23 111.05
CA ASN A 489 -29.22 0.84 111.71
C ASN A 489 -29.87 2.05 112.39
N ILE A 490 -31.12 2.35 112.08
CA ILE A 490 -31.89 3.49 112.59
C ILE A 490 -31.96 3.57 114.12
N ARG A 491 -31.87 2.43 114.83
CA ARG A 491 -31.98 2.40 116.31
C ARG A 491 -30.64 2.48 117.02
N THR A 492 -29.57 1.95 116.42
CA THR A 492 -28.25 1.86 117.08
C THR A 492 -27.20 2.78 116.49
N GLY A 493 -27.40 3.29 115.26
CA GLY A 493 -26.42 4.04 114.49
C GLY A 493 -25.22 3.22 114.01
N ASN A 494 -25.12 1.94 114.40
CA ASN A 494 -24.03 1.07 113.99
C ASN A 494 -24.28 0.53 112.58
N LYS A 495 -23.20 0.20 111.86
CA LYS A 495 -23.28 -0.51 110.58
C LYS A 495 -24.02 -1.83 110.73
N LEU A 496 -24.96 -2.07 109.83
CA LEU A 496 -25.67 -3.32 109.71
C LEU A 496 -24.70 -4.42 109.26
N PRO A 497 -24.77 -5.65 109.79
CA PRO A 497 -23.89 -6.74 109.37
C PRO A 497 -24.13 -7.13 107.91
N SER A 498 -23.14 -7.80 107.30
CA SER A 498 -23.26 -8.28 105.93
C SER A 498 -24.39 -9.28 105.79
N GLY A 499 -25.20 -9.13 104.74
CA GLY A 499 -26.37 -9.98 104.52
C GLY A 499 -27.46 -9.30 103.69
N PRO A 500 -28.54 -10.04 103.39
CA PRO A 500 -29.67 -9.51 102.65
C PRO A 500 -30.58 -8.65 103.54
N TYR A 501 -31.11 -7.58 102.97
CA TYR A 501 -32.08 -6.68 103.57
C TYR A 501 -33.20 -6.44 102.56
N TYR A 502 -34.43 -6.41 103.02
CA TYR A 502 -35.58 -6.17 102.15
C TYR A 502 -35.88 -4.68 102.15
N TYR A 503 -35.93 -4.04 100.98
CA TYR A 503 -36.30 -2.64 100.85
C TYR A 503 -37.71 -2.49 100.30
N LYS A 504 -38.34 -1.37 100.65
CA LYS A 504 -39.63 -0.94 100.14
C LYS A 504 -39.60 0.57 99.94
N ILE A 505 -39.68 0.98 98.69
CA ILE A 505 -39.73 2.37 98.24
C ILE A 505 -41.17 2.65 97.82
N VAL A 506 -41.79 3.67 98.40
CA VAL A 506 -43.09 4.19 97.99
C VAL A 506 -42.83 5.49 97.24
N LEU A 507 -43.06 5.48 95.93
CA LEU A 507 -42.75 6.61 95.06
C LEU A 507 -43.70 7.77 95.35
N GLY A 508 -43.12 8.95 95.55
CA GLY A 508 -43.88 10.18 95.72
C GLY A 508 -44.22 10.80 94.37
N GLY A 509 -45.33 11.55 94.31
CA GLY A 509 -45.86 12.08 93.04
C GLY A 509 -46.69 11.07 92.23
N THR A 510 -46.62 9.77 92.54
CA THR A 510 -47.43 8.73 91.91
C THR A 510 -48.67 8.34 92.75
N ASN A 511 -49.53 7.46 92.23
CA ASN A 511 -50.68 6.88 92.95
C ASN A 511 -50.28 5.84 94.02
N GLY A 512 -49.18 6.09 94.75
CA GLY A 512 -48.68 5.22 95.81
C GLY A 512 -47.99 3.96 95.31
N GLU A 513 -47.33 4.05 94.15
CA GLU A 513 -46.59 2.95 93.55
C GLU A 513 -45.45 2.48 94.46
N ILE A 514 -45.24 1.16 94.52
CA ILE A 514 -44.29 0.53 95.43
C ILE A 514 -43.24 -0.23 94.62
N ARG A 515 -41.97 0.11 94.84
CA ARG A 515 -40.80 -0.64 94.37
C ARG A 515 -40.18 -1.34 95.58
N GLU A 516 -40.15 -2.66 95.55
CA GLU A 516 -39.65 -3.47 96.66
C GLU A 516 -38.76 -4.59 96.15
N GLY A 517 -37.79 -4.98 96.97
CA GLY A 517 -36.76 -5.93 96.54
C GLY A 517 -35.78 -6.24 97.65
N TRP A 518 -34.67 -6.87 97.25
CA TRP A 518 -33.60 -7.23 98.17
C TRP A 518 -32.34 -6.42 97.85
N LEU A 519 -31.75 -5.88 98.90
CA LEU A 519 -30.45 -5.22 98.92
C LEU A 519 -29.49 -6.13 99.69
N TYR A 520 -28.30 -6.36 99.16
CA TYR A 520 -27.25 -7.05 99.89
C TYR A 520 -26.20 -6.06 100.40
N ILE A 521 -25.94 -6.08 101.70
CA ILE A 521 -24.88 -5.25 102.31
C ILE A 521 -23.59 -6.07 102.42
N PHE A 522 -22.49 -5.54 101.88
CA PHE A 522 -21.14 -6.11 101.98
C PHE A 522 -20.25 -5.18 102.83
N ASN A 523 -20.00 -5.56 104.08
CA ASN A 523 -19.07 -4.85 104.96
C ASN A 523 -17.62 -5.27 104.80
#